data_AF-A0A7S2I4P2-F1
#
_entry.id   AF-A0A7S2I4P2-F1
#
_cell.length_a   1.000
_cell.length_b   1.000
_cell.length_c   1.000
_cell.angle_alpha   90.00
_cell.angle_beta   90.00
_cell.angle_gamma   90.00
#
_symmetry.space_group_name_H-M   'P 1'
#
loop_
_entity.id
_entity.type
_entity.pdbx_description
1 polymer ?
#
loop_
_entity_poly.entity_id
_entity_poly.type
_entity_poly.pdbx_seq_one_letter_code
_entity_poly.pdbx_strand_id
1 'polypeptide(L)'
;VIFDGSLRDTVWYSTYFKRLRREFPGIRIAIIHIIADKHEVLKRAKERGESTGRVVPVRLLEESMEQVPKSVETLAPKADFACRVVNRSGVEPYLERVESATSPPDSVPLTWDLVQKLWTELDRNCDGHLSFDEVQEALQSGLLTQEVLDSVDLDQNGSISPFEFTKAKEAARDSATIKYK
;
A
#
# COMPACT_ATOMS: atom_id res chain seq x y z
N VAL A 1 6.38 -6.95 -0.64
CA VAL A 1 7.57 -6.16 -0.24
C VAL A 1 7.10 -5.04 0.67
N ILE A 2 7.85 -4.73 1.74
CA ILE A 2 7.55 -3.58 2.60
C ILE A 2 8.65 -2.55 2.38
N PHE A 3 8.25 -1.30 2.15
CA PHE A 3 9.15 -0.16 2.00
C PHE A 3 8.96 0.78 3.19
N ASP A 4 9.95 0.84 4.07
CA ASP A 4 9.99 1.81 5.16
C ASP A 4 10.71 3.08 4.68
N GLY A 5 9.98 4.20 4.61
CA GLY A 5 10.50 5.44 4.11
C GLY A 5 9.65 6.64 4.51
N SER A 6 10.25 7.83 4.40
CA SER A 6 9.62 9.08 4.85
C SER A 6 8.51 9.60 3.93
N LEU A 7 8.26 8.95 2.78
CA LEU A 7 7.26 9.35 1.79
C LEU A 7 7.30 10.84 1.33
N ARG A 8 8.40 11.56 1.60
CA ARG A 8 8.46 13.04 1.45
C ARG A 8 8.39 13.55 0.00
N ASP A 9 8.93 12.81 -0.97
CA ASP A 9 8.96 13.24 -2.38
C ASP A 9 7.78 12.67 -3.18
N THR A 10 6.65 13.37 -3.15
CA THR A 10 5.41 12.91 -3.78
C THR A 10 5.53 12.79 -5.30
N VAL A 11 6.37 13.59 -5.95
CA VAL A 11 6.59 13.55 -7.40
C VAL A 11 7.33 12.27 -7.78
N TRP A 12 8.38 11.95 -7.03
CA TRP A 12 9.11 10.71 -7.21
C TRP A 12 8.23 9.49 -6.94
N TYR A 13 7.49 9.45 -5.82
CA TYR A 13 6.60 8.32 -5.52
C TYR A 13 5.48 8.16 -6.54
N SER A 14 4.89 9.26 -7.02
CA SER A 14 3.88 9.20 -8.09
C SER A 14 4.44 8.60 -9.37
N THR A 15 5.66 8.98 -9.74
CA THR A 15 6.37 8.40 -10.90
C THR A 15 6.72 6.94 -10.66
N TYR A 16 7.11 6.61 -9.43
CA TYR A 16 7.48 5.27 -9.02
C TYR A 16 6.27 4.32 -9.03
N PHE A 17 5.11 4.73 -8.53
CA PHE A 17 3.87 3.93 -8.59
C PHE A 17 3.50 3.59 -10.02
N LYS A 18 3.51 4.59 -10.93
CA LYS A 18 3.26 4.37 -12.36
C LYS A 18 4.26 3.38 -12.96
N ARG A 19 5.54 3.52 -12.62
CA ARG A 19 6.58 2.59 -13.07
C ARG A 19 6.32 1.17 -12.56
N LEU A 20 6.00 1.02 -11.27
CA LEU A 20 5.70 -0.28 -10.67
C LEU A 20 4.54 -0.95 -11.37
N ARG A 21 3.42 -0.25 -11.57
CA ARG A 21 2.25 -0.82 -12.27
C ARG A 21 2.57 -1.27 -13.69
N ARG A 22 3.40 -0.52 -14.42
CA ARG A 22 3.85 -0.89 -15.77
C ARG A 22 4.78 -2.10 -15.78
N GLU A 23 5.73 -2.15 -14.83
CA GLU A 23 6.74 -3.21 -14.76
C GLU A 23 6.19 -4.50 -14.14
N PHE A 24 5.17 -4.39 -13.28
CA PHE A 24 4.61 -5.50 -12.53
C PHE A 24 3.07 -5.49 -12.64
N PRO A 25 2.50 -5.99 -13.75
CA PRO A 25 1.05 -6.16 -13.87
C PRO A 25 0.48 -6.94 -12.68
N GLY A 26 -0.62 -6.47 -12.12
CA GLY A 26 -1.26 -7.06 -10.94
C GLY A 26 -0.66 -6.60 -9.59
N ILE A 27 0.35 -5.73 -9.58
CA ILE A 27 0.89 -5.20 -8.32
C ILE A 27 -0.13 -4.31 -7.61
N ARG A 28 -0.33 -4.58 -6.33
CA ARG A 28 -1.13 -3.75 -5.42
C ARG A 28 -0.21 -2.86 -4.57
N ILE A 29 -0.54 -1.58 -4.48
CA ILE A 29 0.23 -0.57 -3.74
C ILE A 29 -0.58 -0.15 -2.51
N ALA A 30 -0.02 -0.34 -1.32
CA ALA A 30 -0.65 0.07 -0.07
C ALA A 30 0.18 1.16 0.64
N ILE A 31 -0.50 2.13 1.22
CA ILE A 31 0.09 3.15 2.12
C ILE A 31 -0.46 2.92 3.53
N ILE A 32 0.43 2.64 4.48
CA ILE A 32 0.09 2.53 5.90
C ILE A 32 0.80 3.67 6.63
N HIS A 33 0.04 4.68 7.05
CA HIS A 33 0.59 5.85 7.72
C HIS A 33 0.46 5.71 9.24
N ILE A 34 1.58 5.51 9.92
CA ILE A 34 1.59 5.41 11.39
C ILE A 34 1.59 6.83 11.99
N ILE A 35 0.61 7.12 12.84
CA ILE A 35 0.51 8.38 13.58
C ILE A 35 0.62 8.12 15.08
N ALA A 36 1.29 9.02 15.79
CA ALA A 36 1.46 9.00 17.23
C ALA A 36 1.65 10.43 17.76
N ASP A 37 1.48 10.62 19.06
CA ASP A 37 1.61 11.95 19.65
C ASP A 37 3.06 12.44 19.60
N LYS A 38 3.25 13.71 19.22
CA LYS A 38 4.58 14.32 19.03
C LYS A 38 5.51 14.08 20.22
N HIS A 39 5.01 14.29 21.44
CA HIS A 39 5.82 14.11 22.65
C HIS A 39 6.31 12.66 22.80
N GLU A 40 5.46 11.69 22.47
CA GLU A 40 5.79 10.27 22.53
C GLU A 40 6.81 9.87 21.47
N VAL A 41 6.65 10.37 20.24
CA VAL A 41 7.61 10.15 19.15
C VAL A 41 9.00 10.67 19.55
N LEU A 42 9.08 11.88 20.09
CA LEU A 42 10.35 12.47 20.53
C LEU A 42 10.96 11.68 21.70
N LYS A 43 10.14 11.28 22.69
CA LYS A 43 10.58 10.46 23.81
C LYS A 43 11.15 9.12 23.34
N ARG A 44 10.39 8.36 22.54
CA ARG A 44 10.80 7.04 22.01
C ARG A 44 12.03 7.15 21.11
N ALA A 45 12.13 8.20 20.29
CA ALA A 45 13.30 8.44 19.45
C ALA A 45 14.57 8.71 20.28
N LYS A 46 14.45 9.46 21.38
CA LYS A 46 15.54 9.71 22.33
C LYS A 46 15.98 8.41 23.02
N GLU A 47 15.05 7.67 23.61
CA GLU A 47 15.31 6.39 24.29
C GLU A 47 15.96 5.37 23.35
N ARG A 48 15.49 5.29 22.10
CA ARG A 48 16.12 4.46 21.07
C ARG A 48 17.52 4.94 20.70
N GLY A 49 17.72 6.26 20.59
CA GLY A 49 19.02 6.85 20.31
C GLY A 49 20.05 6.55 21.40
N GLU A 50 19.64 6.63 22.67
CA GLU A 50 20.47 6.31 23.83
C GLU A 50 20.83 4.82 23.90
N SER A 51 19.88 3.93 23.60
CA SER A 51 20.10 2.47 23.66
C SER A 51 20.83 1.90 22.44
N THR A 52 20.66 2.48 21.25
CA THR A 52 21.20 1.94 19.99
C THR A 52 22.32 2.77 19.37
N GLY A 53 22.57 3.98 19.88
CA GLY A 53 23.47 4.98 19.27
C GLY A 53 22.90 5.68 18.03
N ARG A 54 21.72 5.30 17.54
CA ARG A 54 21.08 5.89 16.35
C ARG A 54 20.25 7.12 16.70
N VAL A 55 20.93 8.24 16.94
CA VAL A 55 20.28 9.52 17.26
C VAL A 55 19.72 10.18 16.01
N VAL A 56 18.42 10.48 16.02
CA VAL A 56 17.76 11.28 14.98
C VAL A 56 17.56 12.70 15.50
N PRO A 57 18.06 13.75 14.81
CA PRO A 57 17.84 15.13 15.20
C PRO A 57 16.34 15.48 15.33
N VAL A 58 15.97 16.14 16.43
CA VAL A 58 14.58 16.55 16.73
C VAL A 58 13.94 17.30 15.56
N ARG A 59 14.66 18.25 14.96
CA ARG A 59 14.19 19.00 13.79
C ARG A 59 13.72 18.10 12.64
N LEU A 60 14.42 16.99 12.38
CA LEU A 60 14.08 16.08 11.28
C LEU A 60 12.83 15.27 11.62
N LEU A 61 12.62 14.95 12.90
CA LEU A 61 11.38 14.29 13.36
C LEU A 61 10.20 15.24 13.21
N GLU A 62 10.35 16.51 13.61
CA GLU A 62 9.31 17.54 13.48
C GLU A 62 8.95 17.83 12.02
N GLU A 63 9.95 18.01 11.16
CA GLU A 63 9.74 18.13 9.71
C GLU A 63 9.03 16.90 9.13
N SER A 64 9.34 15.69 9.62
CA SER A 64 8.64 14.47 9.18
C SER A 64 7.17 14.50 9.58
N MET A 65 6.88 14.84 10.84
CA MET A 65 5.52 14.91 11.37
C MET A 65 4.67 15.95 10.62
N GLU A 66 5.28 17.00 10.08
CA GLU A 66 4.57 17.99 9.27
C GLU A 66 4.40 17.57 7.80
N GLN A 67 5.44 17.00 7.18
CA GLN A 67 5.44 16.72 5.74
C GLN A 67 4.75 15.41 5.38
N VAL A 68 4.92 14.35 6.18
CA VAL A 68 4.37 13.01 5.88
C VAL A 68 2.85 13.04 5.68
N PRO A 69 2.05 13.70 6.54
CA PRO A 69 0.60 13.78 6.31
C PRO A 69 0.26 14.37 4.94
N LYS A 70 0.92 15.47 4.53
CA LYS A 70 0.69 16.13 3.24
C LYS A 70 1.04 15.19 2.07
N SER A 71 2.13 14.45 2.21
CA SER A 71 2.54 13.46 1.22
C SER A 71 1.54 12.31 1.10
N VAL A 72 1.07 11.79 2.23
CA VAL A 72 0.06 10.72 2.28
C VAL A 72 -1.23 11.18 1.61
N GLU A 73 -1.73 12.39 1.91
CA GLU A 73 -2.92 12.93 1.24
C GLU A 73 -2.72 13.07 -0.28
N THR A 74 -1.51 13.40 -0.73
CA THR A 74 -1.22 13.55 -2.17
C THR A 74 -1.17 12.19 -2.89
N LEU A 75 -0.66 11.15 -2.22
CA LEU A 75 -0.36 9.84 -2.81
C LEU A 75 -1.47 8.81 -2.61
N ALA A 76 -2.27 8.93 -1.56
CA ALA A 76 -3.35 7.99 -1.26
C ALA A 76 -4.36 7.76 -2.40
N PRO A 77 -4.76 8.77 -3.21
CA PRO A 77 -5.63 8.52 -4.37
C PRO A 77 -4.99 7.66 -5.47
N LYS A 78 -3.67 7.45 -5.42
CA LYS A 78 -2.89 6.67 -6.39
C LYS A 78 -2.51 5.28 -5.87
N ALA A 79 -2.88 4.97 -4.63
CA ALA A 79 -2.66 3.68 -4.00
C ALA A 79 -3.95 2.84 -4.08
N ASP A 80 -3.78 1.52 -4.02
CA ASP A 80 -4.89 0.56 -3.99
C ASP A 80 -5.48 0.37 -2.59
N PHE A 81 -4.75 0.83 -1.58
CA PHE A 81 -5.21 0.87 -0.20
C PHE A 81 -4.45 1.96 0.56
N ALA A 82 -5.15 2.79 1.34
CA ALA A 82 -4.50 3.73 2.24
C ALA A 82 -5.24 3.85 3.57
N CYS A 83 -4.50 3.75 4.67
CA CYS A 83 -5.04 3.97 6.02
C CYS A 83 -4.03 4.66 6.94
N ARG A 84 -4.54 5.19 8.05
CA ARG A 84 -3.77 5.63 9.19
C ARG A 84 -3.88 4.60 10.30
N VAL A 85 -2.75 4.26 10.92
CA VAL A 85 -2.71 3.49 12.17
C VAL A 85 -2.42 4.47 13.29
N VAL A 86 -3.39 4.67 14.17
CA VAL A 86 -3.27 5.56 15.30
C VAL A 86 -2.69 4.81 16.49
N ASN A 87 -1.48 5.19 16.89
CA ASN A 87 -0.72 4.55 17.95
C ASN A 87 -0.45 5.54 19.08
N ARG A 88 -1.38 5.61 20.05
CA ARG A 88 -1.28 6.46 21.24
C ARG A 88 -1.00 5.63 22.48
N SER A 89 -0.20 6.10 23.43
CA SER A 89 0.07 5.31 24.64
C SER A 89 -1.18 5.09 25.47
N GLY A 90 -1.32 3.87 26.00
CA GLY A 90 -2.45 3.48 26.84
C GLY A 90 -3.74 3.16 26.07
N VAL A 91 -3.71 3.22 24.73
CA VAL A 91 -4.84 2.86 23.87
C VAL A 91 -4.38 1.81 22.87
N GLU A 92 -5.19 0.78 22.64
CA GLU A 92 -4.92 -0.19 21.57
C GLU A 92 -4.93 0.53 20.21
N PRO A 93 -3.95 0.25 19.32
CA PRO A 93 -3.92 0.88 18.01
C PRO A 93 -5.20 0.65 17.22
N TYR A 94 -5.67 1.69 16.56
CA TYR A 94 -6.88 1.65 15.76
C TYR A 94 -6.67 2.31 14.39
N LEU A 95 -7.57 2.01 13.46
CA LEU A 95 -7.48 2.47 12.08
C LEU A 95 -8.31 3.73 11.86
N GLU A 96 -7.76 4.68 11.11
CA GLU A 96 -8.46 5.85 10.58
C GLU A 96 -8.30 5.90 9.06
N ARG A 97 -9.32 6.43 8.38
CA ARG A 97 -9.24 6.66 6.92
C ARG A 97 -8.30 7.81 6.62
N VAL A 98 -7.63 7.73 5.47
CA VAL A 98 -6.99 8.89 4.85
C VAL A 98 -8.06 9.60 4.04
N GLU A 99 -8.24 10.90 4.23
CA GLU A 99 -9.38 11.64 3.65
C GLU A 99 -9.36 11.63 2.12
N SER A 100 -8.18 11.71 1.50
CA SER A 100 -8.05 11.67 0.05
C SER A 100 -8.02 10.26 -0.55
N ALA A 101 -8.04 9.20 0.26
CA ALA A 101 -7.98 7.83 -0.25
C ALA A 101 -9.26 7.46 -0.98
N THR A 102 -9.12 6.87 -2.16
CA THR A 102 -10.24 6.29 -2.91
C THR A 102 -10.51 4.84 -2.53
N SER A 103 -9.51 4.16 -1.93
CA SER A 103 -9.58 2.75 -1.55
C SER A 103 -9.03 2.55 -0.13
N PRO A 104 -9.72 1.80 0.74
CA PRO A 104 -10.98 1.09 0.47
C PRO A 104 -12.17 2.06 0.37
N PRO A 105 -13.23 1.76 -0.42
CA PRO A 105 -14.41 2.61 -0.55
C PRO A 105 -15.07 2.92 0.80
N ASP A 106 -15.79 4.04 0.88
CA ASP A 106 -16.48 4.46 2.12
C ASP A 106 -17.50 3.44 2.62
N SER A 107 -18.12 2.68 1.69
CA SER A 107 -19.04 1.60 1.98
C SER A 107 -18.40 0.38 2.67
N VAL A 108 -17.08 0.23 2.58
CA VAL A 108 -16.34 -0.91 3.14
C VAL A 108 -15.78 -0.53 4.50
N PRO A 109 -16.16 -1.17 5.63
CA PRO A 109 -15.64 -0.81 6.94
C PRO A 109 -14.13 -1.05 7.05
N LEU A 110 -13.40 -0.01 7.48
CA LEU A 110 -11.95 -0.08 7.70
C LEU A 110 -11.66 -0.83 9.00
N THR A 111 -11.28 -2.10 8.90
CA THR A 111 -11.03 -3.01 10.04
C THR A 111 -9.69 -3.71 9.92
N TRP A 112 -9.18 -4.24 11.04
CA TRP A 112 -7.97 -5.06 11.03
C TRP A 112 -8.12 -6.35 10.21
N ASP A 113 -9.33 -6.92 10.14
CA ASP A 113 -9.63 -8.06 9.27
C ASP A 113 -9.46 -7.71 7.79
N LEU A 114 -9.95 -6.53 7.37
CA LEU A 114 -9.72 -6.03 6.01
C LEU A 114 -8.22 -5.89 5.72
N VAL A 115 -7.45 -5.31 6.64
CA VAL A 115 -6.00 -5.16 6.49
C VAL A 115 -5.31 -6.53 6.37
N GLN A 116 -5.76 -7.53 7.15
CA GLN A 116 -5.23 -8.89 7.06
C GLN A 116 -5.54 -9.52 5.68
N LYS A 117 -6.75 -9.33 5.16
CA LYS A 117 -7.18 -9.82 3.83
C LYS A 117 -6.40 -9.20 2.67
N LEU A 118 -5.76 -8.04 2.83
CA LEU A 118 -4.85 -7.50 1.81
C LEU A 118 -3.66 -8.44 1.53
N TRP A 119 -3.28 -9.26 2.51
CA TRP A 119 -2.16 -10.18 2.43
C TRP A 119 -2.55 -11.60 2.02
N THR A 120 -3.85 -11.89 1.88
CA THR A 120 -4.33 -13.21 1.44
C THR A 120 -4.36 -13.30 -0.07
N GLU A 121 -4.29 -14.53 -0.58
CA GLU A 121 -4.52 -14.81 -2.00
C GLU A 121 -5.98 -14.51 -2.37
N LEU A 122 -6.19 -13.97 -3.57
CA LEU A 122 -7.54 -13.69 -4.09
C LEU A 122 -8.18 -14.94 -4.70
N ASP A 123 -7.36 -15.87 -5.19
CA ASP A 123 -7.76 -17.18 -5.71
C ASP A 123 -8.10 -18.08 -4.51
N ARG A 124 -9.40 -18.17 -4.18
CA ARG A 124 -9.85 -18.82 -2.94
C ARG A 124 -9.98 -20.31 -3.10
N ASN A 125 -10.30 -20.77 -4.29
CA ASN A 125 -10.44 -22.19 -4.60
C ASN A 125 -9.10 -22.82 -5.06
N CYS A 126 -8.05 -22.00 -5.21
CA CYS A 126 -6.68 -22.36 -5.58
C CYS A 126 -6.60 -23.12 -6.90
N ASP A 127 -7.51 -22.83 -7.83
CA ASP A 127 -7.54 -23.49 -9.14
C ASP A 127 -6.59 -22.84 -10.17
N GLY A 128 -5.93 -21.74 -9.78
CA GLY A 128 -4.94 -21.04 -10.58
C GLY A 128 -5.51 -20.00 -11.54
N HIS A 129 -6.80 -19.64 -11.42
CA HIS A 129 -7.40 -18.50 -12.10
C HIS A 129 -8.24 -17.66 -11.13
N LEU A 130 -8.50 -16.40 -11.49
CA LEU A 130 -9.46 -15.58 -10.76
C LEU A 130 -10.74 -15.52 -11.57
N SER A 131 -11.78 -16.18 -11.07
CA SER A 131 -13.10 -16.16 -11.68
C SER A 131 -13.72 -14.76 -11.60
N PHE A 132 -14.72 -14.49 -12.45
CA PHE A 132 -15.45 -13.22 -12.43
C PHE A 132 -16.02 -12.90 -11.03
N ASP A 133 -16.58 -13.90 -10.36
CA ASP A 133 -17.18 -13.71 -9.03
C ASP A 133 -16.13 -13.36 -7.97
N GLU A 134 -14.96 -14.01 -8.00
CA GLU A 134 -13.85 -13.69 -7.09
C GLU A 134 -13.29 -12.29 -7.34
N VAL A 135 -13.16 -11.88 -8.60
CA VAL A 135 -12.73 -10.53 -8.99
C VAL A 135 -13.75 -9.49 -8.53
N GLN A 136 -15.04 -9.71 -8.78
CA GLN A 136 -16.10 -8.79 -8.37
C GLN A 136 -16.16 -8.66 -6.84
N GLU A 137 -16.05 -9.77 -6.11
CA GLU A 137 -16.01 -9.73 -4.65
C GLU A 137 -14.78 -8.97 -4.15
N ALA A 138 -13.61 -9.17 -4.76
CA ALA A 138 -12.39 -8.45 -4.41
C ALA A 138 -12.49 -6.93 -4.67
N LEU A 139 -13.14 -6.53 -5.76
CA LEU A 139 -13.42 -5.12 -6.08
C LEU A 139 -14.38 -4.51 -5.04
N GLN A 140 -15.49 -5.19 -4.74
CA GLN A 140 -16.50 -4.71 -3.80
C GLN A 140 -15.98 -4.62 -2.36
N SER A 141 -15.10 -5.54 -1.97
CA SER A 141 -14.45 -5.55 -0.65
C SER A 141 -13.25 -4.61 -0.55
N GLY A 142 -12.87 -3.93 -1.64
CA GLY A 142 -11.72 -3.02 -1.66
C GLY A 142 -10.36 -3.73 -1.55
N LEU A 143 -10.30 -5.04 -1.84
CA LEU A 143 -9.06 -5.83 -1.87
C LEU A 143 -8.35 -5.75 -3.23
N LEU A 144 -9.09 -5.40 -4.27
CA LEU A 144 -8.64 -5.18 -5.63
C LEU A 144 -9.19 -3.83 -6.12
N THR A 145 -8.43 -3.14 -6.96
CA THR A 145 -8.90 -1.94 -7.66
C THR A 145 -9.03 -2.23 -9.14
N GLN A 146 -9.84 -1.44 -9.83
CA GLN A 146 -9.99 -1.56 -11.28
C GLN A 146 -8.65 -1.36 -12.00
N GLU A 147 -7.80 -0.43 -11.53
CA GLU A 147 -6.47 -0.18 -12.13
C GLU A 147 -5.56 -1.42 -12.09
N VAL A 148 -5.66 -2.23 -11.02
CA VAL A 148 -4.90 -3.48 -10.92
C VAL A 148 -5.47 -4.54 -11.84
N LEU A 149 -6.80 -4.67 -11.91
CA LEU A 149 -7.47 -5.61 -12.81
C LEU A 149 -7.13 -5.31 -14.27
N ASP A 150 -7.29 -4.06 -14.71
CA ASP A 150 -7.01 -3.60 -16.08
C ASP A 150 -5.57 -3.84 -16.52
N SER A 151 -4.64 -3.95 -15.56
CA SER A 151 -3.23 -4.23 -15.87
C SER A 151 -2.98 -5.69 -16.25
N VAL A 152 -3.85 -6.61 -15.83
CA VAL A 152 -3.70 -8.06 -16.01
C VAL A 152 -4.73 -8.64 -16.99
N ASP A 153 -5.97 -8.19 -16.89
CA ASP A 153 -7.10 -8.60 -17.74
C ASP A 153 -6.96 -8.00 -19.14
N LEU A 154 -6.38 -8.78 -20.07
CA LEU A 154 -6.01 -8.32 -21.40
C LEU A 154 -7.19 -8.32 -22.36
N ASP A 155 -8.15 -9.22 -22.17
CA ASP A 155 -9.35 -9.31 -22.98
C ASP A 155 -10.55 -8.55 -22.38
N GLN A 156 -10.38 -7.96 -21.19
CA GLN A 156 -11.36 -7.14 -20.46
C GLN A 156 -12.64 -7.90 -20.14
N ASN A 157 -12.53 -9.21 -19.92
CA ASN A 157 -13.67 -10.06 -19.62
C ASN A 157 -14.06 -10.05 -18.11
N GLY A 158 -13.27 -9.39 -17.27
CA GLY A 158 -13.50 -9.27 -15.83
C GLY A 158 -13.05 -10.48 -15.01
N SER A 159 -12.29 -11.40 -15.61
CA SER A 159 -11.65 -12.55 -14.98
C SER A 159 -10.16 -12.55 -15.31
N ILE A 160 -9.34 -13.28 -14.55
CA ILE A 160 -7.91 -13.42 -14.85
C ILE A 160 -7.63 -14.87 -15.17
N SER A 161 -7.40 -15.15 -16.44
CA SER A 161 -7.07 -16.48 -16.95
C SER A 161 -5.63 -16.91 -16.62
N PRO A 162 -5.31 -18.22 -16.65
CA PRO A 162 -3.94 -18.69 -16.47
C PRO A 162 -2.95 -18.13 -17.51
N PHE A 163 -3.44 -17.84 -18.72
CA PHE A 163 -2.64 -17.25 -19.80
C PHE A 163 -2.25 -15.79 -19.49
N GLU A 164 -3.21 -14.98 -19.05
CA GLU A 164 -2.97 -13.59 -18.64
C GLU A 164 -2.06 -13.51 -17.42
N PHE A 165 -2.29 -14.39 -16.45
CA PHE A 165 -1.43 -14.50 -15.28
C PHE A 165 0.01 -14.88 -15.65
N THR A 166 0.18 -15.78 -16.62
CA THR A 166 1.51 -16.15 -17.13
C THR A 166 2.18 -14.97 -17.83
N LYS A 167 1.46 -14.24 -18.68
CA LYS A 167 1.97 -13.03 -19.33
C LYS A 167 2.36 -11.93 -18.33
N ALA A 168 1.55 -11.72 -17.30
CA ALA A 168 1.85 -10.78 -16.22
C ALA A 168 3.15 -11.17 -15.49
N LYS A 169 3.33 -12.46 -15.18
CA LYS A 169 4.56 -13.00 -14.58
C LYS A 169 5.79 -12.83 -15.47
N GLU A 170 5.65 -13.08 -16.78
CA GLU A 170 6.74 -12.89 -17.74
C GLU A 170 7.16 -11.42 -17.83
N ALA A 171 6.19 -10.49 -17.95
CA ALA A 171 6.46 -9.06 -17.97
C ALA A 171 7.17 -8.57 -16.69
N ALA A 172 6.72 -9.08 -15.53
CA ALA A 172 7.36 -8.82 -14.24
C ALA A 172 8.80 -9.33 -14.19
N ARG A 173 9.05 -10.55 -14.67
CA ARG A 173 10.38 -11.17 -14.71
C ARG A 173 11.33 -10.41 -15.64
N ASP A 174 10.86 -10.03 -16.82
CA ASP A 174 11.67 -9.31 -17.81
C ASP A 174 12.05 -7.93 -17.28
N SER A 175 11.09 -7.22 -16.66
CA SER A 175 11.34 -5.93 -16.00
C SER A 175 12.35 -6.04 -14.85
N ALA A 176 12.34 -7.14 -14.10
CA ALA A 176 13.32 -7.39 -13.04
C ALA A 176 14.73 -7.70 -13.60
N THR A 177 14.81 -8.35 -14.75
CA THR A 177 16.07 -8.81 -15.36
C THR A 177 16.81 -7.69 -16.11
N ILE A 178 16.07 -6.74 -16.71
CA ILE A 178 16.66 -5.60 -17.44
C ILE A 178 17.46 -4.66 -16.51
N LYS A 179 17.17 -4.63 -15.20
CA LYS A 179 17.85 -3.74 -14.23
C LYS A 179 19.27 -4.16 -13.83
N TYR A 180 19.76 -5.33 -14.26
CA TYR A 180 21.08 -5.87 -13.90
C TYR A 180 21.99 -6.16 -15.11
N LYS A 181 21.73 -5.54 -16.27
CA LYS A 181 22.65 -5.50 -17.42
C LYS A 181 23.11 -4.06 -17.65
#